data_AF-A0A6S6P6M9-F1
#
_entry.id   AF-A0A6S6P6M9-F1
#
_cell.length_a   1.000
_cell.length_b   1.000
_cell.length_c   1.000
_cell.angle_alpha   90.00
_cell.angle_beta   90.00
_cell.angle_gamma   90.00
#
_symmetry.space_group_name_H-M   'P 1'
#
loop_
_entity.id
_entity.type
_entity.pdbx_description
1 polymer ?
#
loop_
_entity_poly.entity_id
_entity_poly.type
_entity_poly.pdbx_seq_one_letter_code
_entity_poly.pdbx_strand_id
1 'polypeptide(L)' 'MADEMWSVQIGEMPDPDNPGVPPVPTTVYEGDEAGARAAYQEHSGKADSQGYRYVMLRQVGDVIELWGTPPAVG' A
#
# COMPACT_ATOMS: atom_id res chain seq x y z
N MET A 1 -11.34 -21.99 -9.43
CA MET A 1 -11.91 -20.69 -9.04
C MET A 1 -10.72 -19.86 -8.64
N ALA A 2 -10.44 -18.75 -9.31
CA ALA A 2 -9.28 -17.94 -8.93
C ALA A 2 -9.60 -17.35 -7.56
N ASP A 3 -8.87 -17.78 -6.54
CA ASP A 3 -8.84 -17.15 -5.21
C ASP A 3 -8.80 -15.64 -5.41
N GLU A 4 -9.89 -14.97 -5.06
CA GLU A 4 -9.99 -13.51 -5.05
C GLU A 4 -9.10 -13.02 -3.91
N MET A 5 -7.79 -13.07 -4.13
CA MET A 5 -6.80 -12.71 -3.13
C MET A 5 -6.56 -11.21 -3.18
N TRP A 6 -6.99 -10.54 -2.12
CA TRP A 6 -6.80 -9.12 -1.92
C TRP A 6 -5.62 -8.88 -1.01
N SER A 7 -4.85 -7.85 -1.30
CA SER A 7 -3.73 -7.43 -0.46
C SER A 7 -3.67 -5.91 -0.35
N VAL A 8 -3.17 -5.44 0.79
CA VAL A 8 -2.93 -4.02 1.03
C VAL A 8 -1.46 -3.81 1.29
N GLN A 9 -0.87 -2.89 0.53
CA GLN A 9 0.53 -2.54 0.63
C GLN A 9 0.67 -1.07 1.01
N ILE A 10 1.58 -0.77 1.92
CA ILE A 10 1.95 0.60 2.27
C ILE A 10 3.38 0.88 1.81
N GLY A 11 3.57 2.03 1.18
CA GLY A 11 4.89 2.54 0.87
C GLY A 11 5.23 3.67 1.82
N GLU A 12 6.33 3.53 2.54
CA GLU A 12 6.86 4.57 3.41
C GLU A 12 7.73 5.55 2.61
N MET A 13 7.94 6.74 3.16
CA MET A 13 8.84 7.72 2.56
C MET A 13 10.29 7.19 2.65
N PRO A 14 11.10 7.27 1.59
CA PRO A 14 12.48 6.80 1.64
C PRO A 14 13.23 7.51 2.77
N ASP A 15 13.97 6.73 3.55
CA ASP A 15 14.83 7.28 4.60
C ASP A 15 15.80 8.30 4.00
N PRO A 16 15.81 9.55 4.49
CA PRO A 16 16.71 10.58 3.99
C PRO A 16 18.19 10.23 4.23
N ASP A 17 18.46 9.38 5.23
CA ASP A 17 19.80 8.85 5.54
C ASP A 17 20.23 7.71 4.60
N ASN A 18 19.31 7.13 3.82
CA ASN A 18 19.63 5.98 2.96
C ASN A 18 18.97 6.06 1.57
N PRO A 19 19.32 7.07 0.75
CA PRO A 19 18.65 7.38 -0.51
C PRO A 19 18.82 6.33 -1.62
N GLY A 20 19.72 5.36 -1.44
CA GLY A 20 20.01 4.33 -2.44
C GLY A 20 19.10 3.10 -2.39
N VAL A 21 18.28 2.95 -1.34
CA VAL A 21 17.37 1.81 -1.19
C VAL A 21 15.94 2.30 -1.39
N PRO A 22 15.27 1.94 -2.50
CA PRO A 22 13.86 2.23 -2.63
C PRO A 22 13.11 1.49 -1.52
N PRO A 23 12.22 2.16 -0.77
CA PRO A 23 11.47 1.52 0.29
C PRO A 23 10.64 0.39 -0.30
N VAL A 24 10.83 -0.82 0.23
CA VAL A 24 10.06 -1.98 -0.19
C VAL A 24 8.63 -1.78 0.34
N PRO A 25 7.58 -1.89 -0.50
CA PRO A 25 6.22 -1.82 0.00
C PRO A 25 5.97 -2.92 1.04
N THR A 26 5.45 -2.53 2.19
CA THR A 26 5.11 -3.45 3.28
C THR A 26 3.68 -3.92 3.07
N THR A 27 3.49 -5.24 2.94
CA THR A 27 2.14 -5.84 2.90
C THR A 27 1.57 -5.89 4.31
N VAL A 28 0.52 -5.11 4.57
CA VAL A 28 -0.11 -5.01 5.89
C VAL A 28 -1.32 -5.91 6.05
N TYR A 29 -1.90 -6.34 4.93
CA TYR A 29 -3.05 -7.23 4.91
C TYR A 29 -3.04 -8.10 3.66
N GLU A 30 -3.47 -9.35 3.80
CA GLU A 30 -3.69 -10.30 2.71
C GLU A 30 -4.87 -11.22 3.08
N GLY A 31 -5.84 -11.38 2.17
CA GLY A 31 -7.06 -12.16 2.42
C GLY A 31 -8.22 -11.72 1.53
N ASP A 32 -9.40 -11.57 2.14
CA ASP A 32 -10.65 -11.23 1.46
C ASP A 32 -10.80 -9.73 1.14
N GLU A 33 -11.66 -9.40 0.19
CA GLU A 33 -11.97 -8.02 -0.22
C GLU A 33 -12.37 -7.14 0.96
N ALA A 34 -13.27 -7.64 1.83
CA ALA A 34 -13.83 -6.85 2.92
C ALA A 34 -12.76 -6.43 3.93
N GLY A 35 -11.85 -7.34 4.27
CA GLY A 35 -10.74 -7.04 5.18
C GLY A 35 -9.70 -6.13 4.51
N ALA A 36 -9.42 -6.33 3.22
CA ALA A 36 -8.48 -5.50 2.49
C ALA A 36 -9.00 -4.06 2.33
N ARG A 37 -10.28 -3.88 2.02
CA ARG A 37 -10.91 -2.54 1.99
C ARG A 37 -10.88 -1.87 3.36
N ALA A 38 -11.19 -2.60 4.42
CA ALA A 38 -11.14 -2.05 5.78
C ALA A 38 -9.72 -1.62 6.17
N ALA A 39 -8.73 -2.47 5.91
CA ALA A 39 -7.32 -2.15 6.14
C ALA A 39 -6.86 -0.97 5.28
N TYR A 40 -7.25 -0.92 4.00
CA TYR A 40 -6.94 0.21 3.12
C TYR A 40 -7.52 1.52 3.66
N GLN A 41 -8.79 1.55 4.09
CA GLN A 41 -9.40 2.75 4.67
C GLN A 41 -8.73 3.17 5.99
N GLU A 42 -8.42 2.21 6.86
CA GLU A 42 -7.73 2.50 8.12
C GLU A 42 -6.32 3.05 7.86
N HIS A 43 -5.56 2.41 6.98
CA HIS A 43 -4.20 2.80 6.66
C HIS A 43 -4.11 4.11 5.87
N SER A 44 -5.00 4.34 4.91
CA SER A 44 -5.09 5.62 4.19
C SER A 44 -5.53 6.77 5.10
N GLY A 45 -6.42 6.51 6.07
CA GLY A 45 -6.83 7.51 7.07
C GLY A 45 -5.72 7.89 8.05
N LYS A 46 -4.84 6.95 8.42
CA LYS A 46 -3.66 7.22 9.27
C LYS A 46 -2.39 7.53 8.50
N ALA A 47 -2.43 7.52 7.16
CA ALA A 47 -1.24 7.64 6.31
C ALA A 47 -0.49 8.95 6.52
N ASP A 48 -1.22 10.07 6.59
CA ASP A 48 -0.65 11.40 6.85
C ASP A 48 0.08 11.44 8.20
N SER A 49 -0.55 10.91 9.25
CA SER A 49 0.01 10.88 10.61
C SER A 49 1.17 9.90 10.77
N GLN A 50 1.20 8.81 10.00
CA GLN A 50 2.24 7.77 10.07
C GLN A 50 3.39 8.02 9.08
N GLY A 51 3.31 9.07 8.25
CA GLY A 51 4.33 9.34 7.23
C GLY A 51 4.33 8.35 6.06
N TYR A 52 3.19 7.70 5.79
CA TYR A 52 3.06 6.84 4.62
C TYR A 52 3.00 7.70 3.36
N ARG A 53 3.77 7.31 2.34
CA ARG A 53 3.81 7.98 1.04
C ARG A 53 2.65 7.56 0.14
N TYR A 54 2.30 6.28 0.19
CA TYR A 54 1.14 5.74 -0.51
C TYR A 54 0.58 4.51 0.21
N VAL A 55 -0.70 4.26 -0.02
CA VAL A 55 -1.39 3.02 0.38
C VAL A 55 -2.03 2.44 -0.86
N MET A 56 -1.82 1.16 -1.14
CA MET A 56 -2.25 0.51 -2.37
C MET A 56 -3.09 -0.72 -2.04
N LEU A 57 -4.31 -0.76 -2.57
CA LEU A 57 -5.21 -1.91 -2.53
C LEU A 57 -5.06 -2.69 -3.83
N ARG A 58 -4.78 -3.98 -3.72
CA ARG A 58 -4.56 -4.87 -4.86
C ARG A 58 -5.47 -6.07 -4.80
N GLN A 59 -5.87 -6.53 -5.98
CA GLN A 59 -6.61 -7.77 -6.17
C GLN A 59 -5.92 -8.57 -7.27
N VAL A 60 -5.43 -9.78 -6.94
CA VAL A 60 -4.89 -10.76 -7.91
C VAL A 60 -4.00 -10.12 -9.00
N GLY A 61 -3.02 -9.32 -8.58
CA GLY A 61 -2.05 -8.67 -9.47
C GLY A 61 -2.42 -7.27 -9.94
N ASP A 62 -3.70 -6.90 -9.96
CA ASP A 62 -4.20 -5.57 -10.32
C ASP A 62 -4.23 -4.62 -9.12
N VAL A 63 -4.05 -3.33 -9.38
CA VAL A 63 -4.21 -2.26 -8.39
C VAL A 63 -5.63 -1.71 -8.53
N ILE A 64 -6.43 -1.89 -7.48
CA ILE A 64 -7.83 -1.48 -7.46
C ILE A 64 -7.97 -0.05 -6.99
N GLU A 65 -7.29 0.29 -5.88
CA GLU A 65 -7.27 1.64 -5.32
C GLU A 65 -5.88 2.03 -4.84
N LEU A 66 -5.60 3.32 -4.91
CA LEU A 66 -4.33 3.90 -4.53
C LEU A 66 -4.58 5.24 -3.85
N TRP A 67 -4.13 5.35 -2.62
CA TRP A 67 -4.13 6.59 -1.86
C TRP A 67 -2.74 7.21 -1.89
N GLY A 68 -2.68 8.52 -2.11
CA GLY A 68 -1.43 9.27 -2.22
C GLY A 68 -0.86 9.26 -3.64
N THR A 69 0.43 9.56 -3.77
CA THR A 69 1.14 9.58 -5.05
C THR A 69 2.41 8.75 -4.92
N PRO A 70 2.45 7.52 -5.47
CA PRO A 70 3.70 6.77 -5.55
C PRO A 70 4.69 7.62 -6.36
N PRO A 71 5.99 7.62 -6.02
CA PRO A 71 6.97 8.33 -6.82
C PRO A 71 6.81 7.87 -8.26
N ALA A 72 6.54 8.81 -9.17
CA ALA A 72 6.67 8.56 -10.59
C ALA A 72 8.10 8.05 -10.77
N VAL A 73 8.24 6.79 -11.13
CA VAL A 73 9.51 6.22 -11.53
C VAL A 73 9.89 7.00 -12.78
N GLY A 74 10.77 8.00 -12.62
CA GLY A 74 11.36 8.79 -13.68
C GLY A 74 12.58 8.09 -14.25
#